data_AF-A0A2V9PDV8-F1
#
_entry.id   AF-A0A2V9PDV8-F1
#
_cell.length_a   1.000
_cell.length_b   1.000
_cell.length_c   1.000
_cell.angle_alpha   90.00
_cell.angle_beta   90.00
_cell.angle_gamma   90.00
#
_symmetry.space_group_name_H-M   'P 1'
#
loop_
_entity.id
_entity.type
_entity.pdbx_description
1 polymer ?
#
loop_
_entity_poly.entity_id
_entity_poly.type
_entity_poly.pdbx_seq_one_letter_code
_entity_poly.pdbx_strand_id
1 'polypeptide(L)'
;MRTNCKASLFVAIFLCLTATLAFAQHSAKGKAAEDATTALLQMHSSYQQASATQKQQLLTQFTAMAAQREQLLLSLMQSNPGDVLRVAIPNNVSHTMPPTVKQHVEQSVTAQGVLEVLYEMQGTPDKTTGAVMHHFLNSSNGRLRLHFAASAPTHLLTGSVVKVHGVQVSSELALASGSNSNTNTSLQTVTAASAPATSGAVNTLVMMVNFQDNPSAQPWTAAAVQNMVFTQTSNWDMENSFQHTWLTGDVAGWFTVPVASTNCDTASIKSDALAAAQSAGYNLSSYSHYIYLMSSNTGCSAWWGLATIGGGDVWVNGQYNIAVHVFAHEMGHNFGLYHAHTVDCGTQVMCSSGNFNDYGDGFDTMGASTYSAPHYDAFHKEQLGWLNSGGQPPITPVTSSGTYQLSPTEVQDSNPKALKILQSGTTNTYYYVELRQPSGAGRGTKLYRREYRYYDHTGFGFKQRSDGPSNVGLGHLHPR
;
A
#
# COMPACT_ATOMS: atom_id res chain seq x y z
N MET A 1 3.99 23.06 82.80
CA MET A 1 4.77 24.11 82.13
C MET A 1 4.84 23.76 80.64
N ARG A 2 3.96 24.33 79.82
CA ARG A 2 4.25 25.45 78.88
C ARG A 2 5.28 25.13 77.78
N THR A 3 4.72 24.93 76.59
CA THR A 3 5.06 25.55 75.27
C THR A 3 6.33 25.17 74.50
N ASN A 4 6.08 24.55 73.33
CA ASN A 4 6.43 24.96 71.96
C ASN A 4 7.91 25.17 71.57
N CYS A 5 8.36 24.44 70.52
CA CYS A 5 8.70 25.09 69.25
C CYS A 5 8.66 24.12 68.05
N LYS A 6 8.29 24.69 66.90
CA LYS A 6 7.95 24.09 65.60
C LYS A 6 9.22 23.86 64.75
N ALA A 7 9.18 22.91 63.81
CA ALA A 7 9.47 23.19 62.39
C ALA A 7 9.23 21.93 61.51
N SER A 8 8.53 22.15 60.41
CA SER A 8 8.01 21.20 59.45
C SER A 8 9.09 20.56 58.57
N LEU A 9 8.96 19.26 58.27
CA LEU A 9 9.62 18.63 57.12
C LEU A 9 8.53 18.19 56.14
N PHE A 10 8.46 18.88 55.01
CA PHE A 10 7.64 18.53 53.85
C PHE A 10 8.13 17.20 53.26
N VAL A 11 7.27 16.18 53.25
CA VAL A 11 7.44 15.01 52.38
C VAL A 11 6.39 15.14 51.28
N ALA A 12 6.85 15.54 50.09
CA ALA A 12 6.04 15.59 48.89
C ALA A 12 5.77 14.17 48.39
N ILE A 13 4.56 13.68 48.65
CA ILE A 13 3.95 12.53 47.98
C ILE A 13 2.83 13.11 47.10
N PHE A 14 2.65 12.54 45.91
CA PHE A 14 1.78 12.92 44.78
C PHE A 14 2.43 13.72 43.65
N LEU A 15 3.19 13.02 42.81
CA LEU A 15 3.08 13.20 41.35
C LEU A 15 2.96 11.81 40.71
N CYS A 16 1.71 11.37 40.57
CA CYS A 16 1.35 10.27 39.70
C CYS A 16 0.16 10.73 38.87
N LEU A 17 0.19 10.41 37.57
CA LEU A 17 -0.81 10.67 36.54
C LEU A 17 -1.00 12.12 36.05
N THR A 18 -0.12 12.57 35.16
CA THR A 18 -0.52 13.24 33.90
C THR A 18 0.40 12.83 32.76
N ALA A 19 0.54 11.53 32.51
CA ALA A 19 0.83 11.08 31.16
C ALA A 19 -0.51 11.12 30.40
N THR A 20 -0.89 12.32 29.95
CA THR A 20 -1.93 12.45 28.93
C THR A 20 -1.40 11.73 27.71
N LEU A 21 -1.85 10.48 27.52
CA LEU A 21 -1.88 9.84 26.22
C LEU A 21 -2.44 10.87 25.26
N ALA A 22 -1.65 11.27 24.28
CA ALA A 22 -2.07 12.12 23.19
C ALA A 22 -3.09 11.33 22.34
N PHE A 23 -4.32 11.20 22.84
CA PHE A 23 -5.47 10.99 21.98
C PHE A 23 -5.61 12.28 21.16
N ALA A 24 -5.54 12.14 19.85
CA ALA A 24 -5.68 13.20 18.87
C ALA A 24 -6.82 14.15 19.25
N GLN A 25 -6.62 15.46 19.08
CA GLN A 25 -7.73 16.42 19.08
C GLN A 25 -8.86 15.87 18.20
N HIS A 26 -10.07 15.77 18.76
CA HIS A 26 -11.22 15.23 18.06
C HIS A 26 -11.45 16.01 16.76
N SER A 27 -11.63 15.29 15.66
CA SER A 27 -12.02 15.94 14.40
C SER A 27 -13.41 16.57 14.55
N ALA A 28 -13.68 17.67 13.85
CA ALA A 28 -15.01 18.30 13.89
C ALA A 28 -16.13 17.29 13.49
N LYS A 29 -15.83 16.43 12.51
CA LYS A 29 -16.71 15.32 12.11
C LYS A 29 -16.84 14.26 13.20
N GLY A 30 -15.77 13.93 13.90
CA GLY A 30 -15.76 13.01 15.03
C GLY A 30 -16.63 13.49 16.19
N LYS A 31 -16.61 14.80 16.48
CA LYS A 31 -17.53 15.40 17.47
C LYS A 31 -18.98 15.34 17.01
N ALA A 32 -19.25 15.64 15.73
CA ALA A 32 -20.58 15.51 15.17
C ALA A 32 -21.11 14.06 15.23
N ALA A 33 -20.24 13.07 15.01
CA ALA A 33 -20.61 11.65 15.10
C ALA A 33 -20.92 11.24 16.55
N GLU A 34 -20.20 11.77 17.52
CA GLU A 34 -20.48 11.58 18.95
C GLU A 34 -21.82 12.20 19.36
N ASP A 35 -22.12 13.42 18.88
CA ASP A 35 -23.40 14.07 19.12
C ASP A 35 -24.56 13.30 18.49
N ALA A 36 -24.40 12.86 17.24
CA ALA A 36 -25.37 12.02 16.55
C ALA A 36 -25.59 10.68 17.28
N THR A 37 -24.53 10.07 17.81
CA THR A 37 -24.62 8.83 18.61
C THR A 37 -25.43 9.08 19.88
N THR A 38 -25.12 10.15 20.60
CA THR A 38 -25.82 10.52 21.83
C THR A 38 -27.32 10.78 21.57
N ALA A 39 -27.63 11.54 20.53
CA ALA A 39 -29.01 11.81 20.12
C ALA A 39 -29.76 10.54 19.72
N LEU A 40 -29.09 9.61 19.01
CA LEU A 40 -29.69 8.34 18.60
C LEU A 40 -30.00 7.44 19.80
N LEU A 41 -29.12 7.38 20.80
CA LEU A 41 -29.34 6.64 22.04
C LEU A 41 -30.45 7.26 22.91
N GLN A 42 -30.56 8.59 22.92
CA GLN A 42 -31.70 9.28 23.56
C GLN A 42 -33.02 8.95 22.87
N MET A 43 -33.05 9.00 21.53
CA MET A 43 -34.22 8.60 20.74
C MET A 43 -34.60 7.13 20.99
N HIS A 44 -33.62 6.23 21.11
CA HIS A 44 -33.86 4.85 21.47
C HIS A 44 -34.54 4.72 22.84
N SER A 45 -34.07 5.44 23.85
CA SER A 45 -34.69 5.48 25.19
C SER A 45 -36.13 6.01 25.14
N SER A 46 -36.36 7.13 24.44
CA SER A 46 -37.70 7.69 24.24
C SER A 46 -38.64 6.73 23.50
N TYR A 47 -38.13 6.03 22.48
CA TYR A 47 -38.88 5.01 21.75
C TYR A 47 -39.30 3.85 22.66
N GLN A 48 -38.39 3.34 23.51
CA GLN A 48 -38.70 2.24 24.43
C GLN A 48 -39.81 2.61 25.44
N GLN A 49 -39.82 3.86 25.90
CA GLN A 49 -40.76 4.38 26.89
C GLN A 49 -42.10 4.86 26.29
N ALA A 50 -42.19 5.02 24.96
CA ALA A 50 -43.36 5.56 24.29
C ALA A 50 -44.56 4.60 24.26
N SER A 51 -45.77 5.17 24.26
CA SER A 51 -47.00 4.39 24.01
C SER A 51 -47.03 3.83 22.57
N ALA A 52 -47.88 2.82 22.32
CA ALA A 52 -47.99 2.19 21.00
C ALA A 52 -48.27 3.21 19.86
N THR A 53 -49.13 4.20 20.10
CA THR A 53 -49.45 5.25 19.13
C THR A 53 -48.26 6.18 18.86
N GLN A 54 -47.48 6.52 19.88
CA GLN A 54 -46.30 7.38 19.75
C GLN A 54 -45.12 6.66 19.08
N LYS A 55 -44.98 5.35 19.30
CA LYS A 55 -43.91 4.53 18.69
C LYS A 55 -43.92 4.62 17.17
N GLN A 56 -45.08 4.66 16.52
CA GLN A 56 -45.15 4.74 15.05
C GLN A 56 -44.53 6.05 14.52
N GLN A 57 -44.78 7.18 15.18
CA GLN A 57 -44.22 8.48 14.78
C GLN A 57 -42.71 8.56 15.08
N LEU A 58 -42.31 8.07 16.26
CA LEU A 58 -40.90 8.04 16.66
C LEU A 58 -40.07 7.11 15.78
N LEU A 59 -40.63 6.01 15.28
CA LEU A 59 -39.90 5.06 14.42
C LEU A 59 -39.35 5.72 13.16
N THR A 60 -40.14 6.59 12.51
CA THR A 60 -39.72 7.32 11.31
C THR A 60 -38.55 8.26 11.61
N GLN A 61 -38.65 9.04 12.70
CA GLN A 61 -37.58 9.94 13.11
C GLN A 61 -36.31 9.18 13.51
N PHE A 62 -36.48 8.09 14.28
CA PHE A 62 -35.38 7.24 14.73
C PHE A 62 -34.64 6.61 13.55
N THR A 63 -35.38 6.12 12.54
CA THR A 63 -34.80 5.55 11.31
C THR A 63 -34.03 6.63 10.53
N ALA A 64 -34.59 7.83 10.38
CA ALA A 64 -33.92 8.93 9.69
C ALA A 64 -32.63 9.38 10.41
N MET A 65 -32.63 9.45 11.74
CA MET A 65 -31.45 9.77 12.54
C MET A 65 -30.36 8.69 12.39
N ALA A 66 -30.74 7.41 12.38
CA ALA A 66 -29.80 6.33 12.17
C ALA A 66 -29.16 6.39 10.78
N ALA A 67 -29.94 6.60 9.73
CA ALA A 67 -29.44 6.76 8.36
C ALA A 67 -28.52 7.98 8.20
N GLN A 68 -28.85 9.13 8.82
CA GLN A 68 -27.96 10.31 8.81
C GLN A 68 -26.63 10.02 9.50
N ARG A 69 -26.67 9.32 10.65
CA ARG A 69 -25.46 8.92 11.37
C ARG A 69 -24.63 7.92 10.57
N GLU A 70 -25.26 6.95 9.91
CA GLU A 70 -24.59 5.99 9.02
C GLU A 70 -23.75 6.70 7.96
N GLN A 71 -24.32 7.70 7.25
CA GLN A 71 -23.59 8.48 6.25
C GLN A 71 -22.41 9.26 6.85
N LEU A 72 -22.57 9.79 8.06
CA LEU A 72 -21.49 10.47 8.77
C LEU A 72 -20.35 9.49 9.11
N LEU A 73 -20.67 8.29 9.59
CA LEU A 73 -19.66 7.25 9.87
C LEU A 73 -18.94 6.79 8.59
N LEU A 74 -19.67 6.57 7.49
CA LEU A 74 -19.06 6.26 6.18
C LEU A 74 -18.08 7.35 5.74
N SER A 75 -18.42 8.62 5.95
CA SER A 75 -17.52 9.74 5.64
C SER A 75 -16.28 9.81 6.53
N LEU A 76 -16.33 9.21 7.73
CA LEU A 76 -15.22 9.12 8.66
C LEU A 76 -14.32 7.91 8.39
N MET A 77 -14.83 6.83 7.78
CA MET A 77 -14.06 5.61 7.51
C MET A 77 -12.71 5.88 6.85
N GLN A 78 -12.72 6.71 5.79
CA GLN A 78 -11.51 7.02 5.02
C GLN A 78 -10.58 8.03 5.74
N SER A 79 -11.14 9.00 6.47
CA SER A 79 -10.35 10.10 7.03
C SER A 79 -9.91 9.89 8.48
N ASN A 80 -10.72 9.20 9.28
CA ASN A 80 -10.48 8.94 10.70
C ASN A 80 -11.29 7.73 11.20
N PRO A 81 -10.91 6.50 10.84
CA PRO A 81 -11.62 5.29 11.30
C PRO A 81 -11.55 5.12 12.83
N GLY A 82 -10.60 5.76 13.51
CA GLY A 82 -10.55 5.79 14.98
C GLY A 82 -11.76 6.47 15.61
N ASP A 83 -12.28 7.54 14.99
CA ASP A 83 -13.52 8.19 15.43
C ASP A 83 -14.73 7.26 15.28
N VAL A 84 -14.77 6.42 14.24
CA VAL A 84 -15.85 5.42 14.05
C VAL A 84 -15.82 4.37 15.15
N LEU A 85 -14.63 3.82 15.46
CA LEU A 85 -14.46 2.85 16.55
C LEU A 85 -14.91 3.42 17.90
N ARG A 86 -14.57 4.69 18.16
CA ARG A 86 -14.86 5.37 19.43
C ARG A 86 -16.36 5.58 19.66
N VAL A 87 -17.10 5.94 18.62
CA VAL A 87 -18.53 6.27 18.73
C VAL A 87 -19.46 5.08 18.43
N ALA A 88 -18.90 3.90 18.20
CA ALA A 88 -19.65 2.70 17.84
C ALA A 88 -20.64 2.30 18.94
N ILE A 89 -21.87 1.99 18.56
CA ILE A 89 -22.92 1.49 19.43
C ILE A 89 -22.67 0.00 19.67
N PRO A 90 -22.51 -0.43 20.94
CA PRO A 90 -22.29 -1.84 21.25
C PRO A 90 -23.42 -2.74 20.74
N ASN A 91 -23.06 -3.94 20.27
CA ASN A 91 -24.02 -4.88 19.70
C ASN A 91 -25.20 -5.17 20.64
N ASN A 92 -24.96 -5.34 21.96
CA ASN A 92 -26.03 -5.57 22.92
C ASN A 92 -27.07 -4.43 22.97
N VAL A 93 -26.69 -3.19 22.64
CA VAL A 93 -27.60 -2.05 22.53
C VAL A 93 -28.28 -2.04 21.17
N SER A 94 -27.53 -2.18 20.06
CA SER A 94 -28.12 -2.15 18.71
C SER A 94 -29.12 -3.28 18.47
N HIS A 95 -28.96 -4.44 19.13
CA HIS A 95 -29.90 -5.57 19.06
C HIS A 95 -31.27 -5.29 19.70
N THR A 96 -31.39 -4.25 20.53
CA THR A 96 -32.67 -3.84 21.14
C THR A 96 -33.43 -2.81 20.30
N MET A 97 -32.83 -2.31 19.21
CA MET A 97 -33.44 -1.33 18.31
C MET A 97 -34.40 -2.00 17.31
N PRO A 98 -35.42 -1.29 16.81
CA PRO A 98 -36.31 -1.79 15.76
C PRO A 98 -35.56 -2.23 14.48
N PRO A 99 -36.03 -3.24 13.74
CA PRO A 99 -35.33 -3.73 12.54
C PRO A 99 -35.00 -2.66 11.49
N THR A 100 -35.93 -1.72 11.24
CA THR A 100 -35.74 -0.62 10.26
C THR A 100 -34.68 0.39 10.71
N VAL A 101 -34.40 0.47 12.01
CA VAL A 101 -33.32 1.31 12.56
C VAL A 101 -32.02 0.53 12.55
N LYS A 102 -32.06 -0.74 13.00
CA LYS A 102 -30.90 -1.63 13.10
C LYS A 102 -30.16 -1.79 11.77
N GLN A 103 -30.86 -1.76 10.64
CA GLN A 103 -30.23 -1.84 9.30
C GLN A 103 -29.26 -0.67 9.00
N HIS A 104 -29.41 0.46 9.69
CA HIS A 104 -28.57 1.66 9.55
C HIS A 104 -27.53 1.79 10.68
N VAL A 105 -27.52 0.85 11.64
CA VAL A 105 -26.60 0.87 12.77
C VAL A 105 -25.47 -0.12 12.50
N GLU A 106 -24.26 0.35 12.70
CA GLU A 106 -23.02 -0.40 12.62
C GLU A 106 -23.02 -1.65 13.50
N GLN A 107 -22.17 -2.59 13.13
CA GLN A 107 -22.03 -3.84 13.86
C GLN A 107 -20.57 -4.07 14.22
N SER A 108 -20.31 -4.44 15.47
CA SER A 108 -19.01 -5.01 15.83
C SER A 108 -18.95 -6.44 15.28
N VAL A 109 -17.99 -6.71 14.40
CA VAL A 109 -17.88 -7.99 13.69
C VAL A 109 -16.48 -8.58 13.84
N THR A 110 -16.42 -9.91 13.78
CA THR A 110 -15.20 -10.66 13.50
C THR A 110 -15.39 -11.37 12.18
N ALA A 111 -14.49 -11.12 11.24
CA ALA A 111 -14.53 -11.72 9.90
C ALA A 111 -13.21 -12.41 9.60
N GLN A 112 -13.27 -13.50 8.84
CA GLN A 112 -12.09 -14.17 8.30
C GLN A 112 -12.26 -14.27 6.79
N GLY A 113 -11.18 -14.06 6.06
CA GLY A 113 -11.21 -14.08 4.60
C GLY A 113 -9.81 -13.95 4.00
N VAL A 114 -9.78 -13.87 2.67
CA VAL A 114 -8.56 -13.66 1.91
C VAL A 114 -8.32 -12.16 1.80
N LEU A 115 -7.15 -11.72 2.23
CA LEU A 115 -6.69 -10.34 2.13
C LEU A 115 -6.31 -10.04 0.68
N GLU A 116 -6.72 -8.87 0.22
CA GLU A 116 -6.27 -8.25 -1.02
C GLU A 116 -5.67 -6.90 -0.67
N VAL A 117 -4.44 -6.66 -1.14
CA VAL A 117 -3.67 -5.45 -0.87
C VAL A 117 -3.36 -4.81 -2.21
N LEU A 118 -3.91 -3.63 -2.44
CA LEU A 118 -3.72 -2.86 -3.66
C LEU A 118 -2.85 -1.64 -3.37
N TYR A 119 -1.92 -1.32 -4.27
CA TYR A 119 -1.07 -0.13 -4.15
C TYR A 119 -1.23 0.78 -5.38
N GLU A 120 -1.55 2.04 -5.16
CA GLU A 120 -1.68 3.05 -6.21
C GLU A 120 -0.35 3.76 -6.53
N MET A 121 -0.05 3.87 -7.82
CA MET A 121 0.88 4.84 -8.37
C MET A 121 0.17 6.17 -8.67
N GLN A 122 0.06 7.05 -7.66
CA GLN A 122 -0.59 8.34 -7.84
C GLN A 122 0.31 9.34 -8.55
N GLY A 123 -0.21 10.00 -9.59
CA GLY A 123 0.52 11.07 -10.24
C GLY A 123 0.13 11.29 -11.68
N THR A 124 0.89 12.17 -12.30
CA THR A 124 0.86 12.40 -13.75
C THR A 124 2.11 11.81 -14.37
N PRO A 125 2.19 11.74 -15.70
CA PRO A 125 3.37 11.19 -16.34
C PRO A 125 4.67 11.94 -16.05
N ASP A 126 4.55 13.23 -15.75
CA ASP A 126 5.70 14.07 -15.43
C ASP A 126 6.09 14.01 -13.95
N LYS A 127 5.22 13.48 -13.08
CA LYS A 127 5.43 13.49 -11.63
C LYS A 127 4.52 12.51 -10.89
N THR A 128 5.14 11.60 -10.13
CA THR A 128 4.48 10.86 -9.05
C THR A 128 4.20 11.79 -7.86
N THR A 129 2.96 11.81 -7.37
CA THR A 129 2.48 12.76 -6.35
C THR A 129 2.17 12.13 -5.00
N GLY A 130 2.10 10.80 -4.91
CA GLY A 130 1.79 10.11 -3.67
C GLY A 130 1.51 8.63 -3.91
N ALA A 131 1.15 7.95 -2.83
CA ALA A 131 0.85 6.53 -2.82
C ALA A 131 -0.31 6.26 -1.86
N VAL A 132 -1.20 5.36 -2.20
CA VAL A 132 -2.24 4.88 -1.27
C VAL A 132 -2.33 3.37 -1.34
N MET A 133 -2.20 2.73 -0.18
CA MET A 133 -2.48 1.31 -0.03
C MET A 133 -3.92 1.09 0.39
N HIS A 134 -4.61 0.21 -0.33
CA HIS A 134 -5.96 -0.22 0.00
C HIS A 134 -5.96 -1.67 0.43
N HIS A 135 -6.77 -1.96 1.43
CA HIS A 135 -6.89 -3.29 2.00
C HIS A 135 -8.34 -3.75 1.88
N PHE A 136 -8.53 -4.95 1.36
CA PHE A 136 -9.84 -5.58 1.26
C PHE A 136 -9.82 -6.97 1.85
N LEU A 137 -10.93 -7.38 2.44
CA LEU A 137 -11.16 -8.74 2.91
C LEU A 137 -12.25 -9.38 2.05
N ASN A 138 -11.87 -10.39 1.27
CA ASN A 138 -12.80 -11.24 0.55
C ASN A 138 -13.24 -12.39 1.45
N SER A 139 -14.49 -12.34 1.92
CA SER A 139 -15.09 -13.34 2.81
C SER A 139 -16.28 -14.03 2.17
N SER A 140 -16.81 -15.07 2.81
CA SER A 140 -18.07 -15.71 2.37
C SER A 140 -19.28 -14.76 2.39
N ASN A 141 -19.20 -13.67 3.15
CA ASN A 141 -20.28 -12.69 3.31
C ASN A 141 -20.11 -11.47 2.39
N GLY A 142 -19.17 -11.54 1.45
CA GLY A 142 -18.83 -10.45 0.54
C GLY A 142 -17.46 -9.83 0.84
N ARG A 143 -17.16 -8.76 0.09
CA ARG A 143 -15.91 -8.00 0.15
C ARG A 143 -16.08 -6.81 1.09
N LEU A 144 -15.15 -6.67 2.04
CA LEU A 144 -15.10 -5.54 2.97
C LEU A 144 -13.85 -4.71 2.70
N ARG A 145 -13.98 -3.38 2.64
CA ARG A 145 -12.82 -2.48 2.64
C ARG A 145 -12.37 -2.22 4.06
N LEU A 146 -11.08 -2.40 4.32
CA LEU A 146 -10.49 -2.31 5.65
C LEU A 146 -9.84 -0.94 5.86
N HIS A 147 -10.18 -0.28 6.96
CA HIS A 147 -9.64 1.03 7.34
C HIS A 147 -8.97 0.95 8.70
N PHE A 148 -7.67 1.26 8.77
CA PHE A 148 -6.90 1.16 10.01
C PHE A 148 -6.76 2.52 10.69
N ALA A 149 -7.14 2.62 11.97
CA ALA A 149 -6.97 3.82 12.78
C ALA A 149 -5.51 4.12 13.11
N ALA A 150 -4.69 3.08 13.21
CA ALA A 150 -3.26 3.18 13.39
C ALA A 150 -2.54 2.02 12.69
N SER A 151 -1.28 2.22 12.32
CA SER A 151 -0.34 1.15 11.94
C SER A 151 -0.96 0.11 10.99
N ALA A 152 -1.39 0.56 9.80
CA ALA A 152 -1.80 -0.35 8.74
C ALA A 152 -0.67 -1.36 8.44
N PRO A 153 -0.98 -2.60 8.03
CA PRO A 153 0.05 -3.59 7.75
C PRO A 153 0.87 -3.17 6.52
N THR A 154 2.20 -3.35 6.60
CA THR A 154 3.15 -2.89 5.56
C THR A 154 3.92 -4.04 4.88
N HIS A 155 3.58 -5.29 5.19
CA HIS A 155 4.32 -6.48 4.74
C HIS A 155 3.41 -7.67 4.39
N LEU A 156 2.10 -7.43 4.32
CA LEU A 156 1.14 -8.49 3.99
C LEU A 156 0.88 -8.52 2.48
N LEU A 157 1.00 -9.72 1.91
CA LEU A 157 0.72 -9.96 0.51
C LEU A 157 -0.77 -10.32 0.30
N THR A 158 -1.27 -9.97 -0.87
CA THR A 158 -2.54 -10.47 -1.42
C THR A 158 -2.53 -12.00 -1.41
N GLY A 159 -3.67 -12.59 -1.03
CA GLY A 159 -3.80 -14.04 -0.86
C GLY A 159 -3.61 -14.52 0.58
N SER A 160 -3.10 -13.68 1.48
CA SER A 160 -2.98 -14.03 2.91
C SER A 160 -4.36 -14.25 3.52
N VAL A 161 -4.54 -15.31 4.30
CA VAL A 161 -5.77 -15.50 5.07
C VAL A 161 -5.63 -14.77 6.40
N VAL A 162 -6.53 -13.83 6.65
CA VAL A 162 -6.52 -13.01 7.86
C VAL A 162 -7.85 -13.10 8.58
N LYS A 163 -7.79 -12.95 9.91
CA LYS A 163 -8.94 -12.75 10.77
C LYS A 163 -8.87 -11.33 11.30
N VAL A 164 -9.97 -10.59 11.15
CA VAL A 164 -10.08 -9.20 11.58
C VAL A 164 -11.24 -9.01 12.54
N HIS A 165 -11.12 -8.04 13.44
CA HIS A 165 -12.18 -7.63 14.34
C HIS A 165 -12.32 -6.10 14.34
N GLY A 166 -13.52 -5.60 14.10
CA GLY A 166 -13.74 -4.17 13.93
C GLY A 166 -15.22 -3.77 13.93
N VAL A 167 -15.47 -2.52 13.53
CA VAL A 167 -16.82 -1.95 13.42
C VAL A 167 -17.18 -1.79 11.95
N GLN A 168 -18.18 -2.55 11.49
CA GLN A 168 -18.66 -2.57 10.13
C GLN A 168 -19.79 -1.56 9.93
N VAL A 169 -19.68 -0.74 8.89
CA VAL A 169 -20.74 0.13 8.37
C VAL A 169 -20.87 -0.17 6.88
N SER A 170 -21.99 -0.79 6.46
CA SER A 170 -22.15 -1.29 5.09
C SER A 170 -20.98 -2.21 4.68
N SER A 171 -20.30 -1.94 3.57
CA SER A 171 -19.11 -2.67 3.07
C SER A 171 -17.78 -2.19 3.63
N GLU A 172 -17.78 -1.26 4.60
CA GLU A 172 -16.58 -0.66 5.16
C GLU A 172 -16.35 -1.18 6.60
N LEU A 173 -15.11 -1.51 6.95
CA LEU A 173 -14.74 -2.03 8.27
C LEU A 173 -13.62 -1.19 8.90
N ALA A 174 -13.95 -0.48 9.98
CA ALA A 174 -12.96 0.20 10.80
C ALA A 174 -12.23 -0.79 11.72
N LEU A 175 -10.90 -0.68 11.76
CA LEU A 175 -9.97 -1.53 12.50
C LEU A 175 -9.06 -0.64 13.36
N ALA A 176 -8.71 -1.10 14.56
CA ALA A 176 -7.88 -0.33 15.48
C ALA A 176 -6.41 -0.27 15.04
N SER A 177 -5.80 -1.42 14.75
CA SER A 177 -4.40 -1.55 14.33
C SER A 177 -4.19 -2.77 13.42
N GLY A 178 -3.32 -2.62 12.43
CA GLY A 178 -2.87 -3.68 11.54
C GLY A 178 -1.59 -4.40 11.99
N SER A 179 -0.85 -3.81 12.93
CA SER A 179 0.43 -4.35 13.41
C SER A 179 0.31 -5.06 14.77
N ASN A 180 1.00 -6.19 14.89
CA ASN A 180 1.09 -7.04 16.10
C ASN A 180 1.89 -6.43 17.26
N SER A 181 2.35 -5.18 17.14
CA SER A 181 3.25 -4.56 18.13
C SER A 181 2.56 -4.23 19.46
N ASN A 182 1.23 -4.27 19.55
CA ASN A 182 0.48 -3.95 20.77
C ASN A 182 -0.63 -5.00 21.02
N THR A 183 -1.04 -5.16 22.28
CA THR A 183 -2.13 -6.05 22.75
C THR A 183 -3.54 -5.73 22.20
N ASN A 184 -3.66 -4.74 21.31
CA ASN A 184 -4.90 -4.28 20.67
C ASN A 184 -4.84 -4.44 19.14
N THR A 185 -4.26 -5.52 18.63
CA THR A 185 -4.31 -5.83 17.20
C THR A 185 -5.73 -6.21 16.79
N SER A 186 -6.22 -5.60 15.70
CA SER A 186 -7.50 -5.93 15.07
C SER A 186 -7.34 -6.79 13.82
N LEU A 187 -6.12 -7.22 13.51
CA LEU A 187 -5.79 -8.08 12.38
C LEU A 187 -4.82 -9.17 12.81
N GLN A 188 -5.21 -10.42 12.57
CA GLN A 188 -4.39 -11.59 12.81
C GLN A 188 -4.19 -12.34 11.50
N THR A 189 -2.93 -12.54 11.11
CA THR A 189 -2.59 -13.45 10.00
C THR A 189 -2.80 -14.88 10.45
N VAL A 190 -3.73 -15.58 9.79
CA VAL A 190 -4.01 -17.01 10.01
C VAL A 190 -3.06 -17.83 9.15
N THR A 191 -2.86 -17.42 7.90
CA THR A 191 -1.93 -18.06 6.97
C THR A 191 -1.37 -17.00 6.04
N ALA A 192 -0.05 -16.92 5.94
CA ALA A 192 0.60 -16.00 5.00
C ALA A 192 0.40 -16.51 3.56
N ALA A 193 0.29 -15.57 2.61
CA ALA A 193 0.36 -15.92 1.19
C ALA A 193 1.72 -16.57 0.87
N SER A 194 1.75 -17.40 -0.17
CA SER A 194 3.01 -17.83 -0.76
C SER A 194 3.73 -16.64 -1.38
N ALA A 195 5.06 -16.65 -1.35
CA ALA A 195 5.83 -15.68 -2.11
C ALA A 195 5.50 -15.82 -3.62
N PRO A 196 5.31 -14.71 -4.35
CA PRO A 196 5.05 -14.75 -5.77
C PRO A 196 6.25 -15.34 -6.52
N ALA A 197 6.00 -15.91 -7.69
CA ALA A 197 7.07 -16.39 -8.55
C ALA A 197 7.80 -15.19 -9.17
N THR A 198 9.10 -15.09 -8.90
CA THR A 198 9.94 -13.99 -9.36
C THR A 198 10.99 -14.45 -10.37
N SER A 199 10.87 -15.66 -10.91
CA SER A 199 11.81 -16.27 -11.86
C SER A 199 11.09 -17.05 -12.96
N GLY A 200 11.74 -17.19 -14.10
CA GLY A 200 11.20 -17.81 -15.29
C GLY A 200 10.22 -16.93 -16.06
N ALA A 201 9.44 -17.59 -16.92
CA ALA A 201 8.39 -16.96 -17.69
C ALA A 201 7.19 -16.63 -16.80
N VAL A 202 6.78 -15.37 -16.82
CA VAL A 202 5.56 -14.88 -16.17
C VAL A 202 4.46 -14.81 -17.22
N ASN A 203 3.53 -15.77 -17.18
CA ASN A 203 2.42 -15.86 -18.13
C ASN A 203 1.36 -14.81 -17.81
N THR A 204 1.20 -13.83 -18.69
CA THR A 204 0.36 -12.65 -18.49
C THR A 204 -0.67 -12.52 -19.60
N LEU A 205 -1.92 -12.21 -19.25
CA LEU A 205 -2.95 -11.81 -20.20
C LEU A 205 -3.22 -10.31 -20.08
N VAL A 206 -3.00 -9.57 -21.16
CA VAL A 206 -3.37 -8.15 -21.23
C VAL A 206 -4.76 -8.02 -21.82
N MET A 207 -5.72 -7.50 -21.07
CA MET A 207 -7.07 -7.20 -21.52
C MET A 207 -7.21 -5.70 -21.74
N MET A 208 -7.44 -5.29 -22.99
CA MET A 208 -7.75 -3.89 -23.29
C MET A 208 -9.22 -3.62 -22.98
N VAL A 209 -9.53 -2.58 -22.22
CA VAL A 209 -10.87 -2.33 -21.68
C VAL A 209 -11.34 -0.93 -22.01
N ASN A 210 -12.51 -0.78 -22.62
CA ASN A 210 -13.19 0.51 -22.75
C ASN A 210 -14.56 0.49 -22.05
N PHE A 211 -15.20 1.66 -21.96
CA PHE A 211 -16.31 1.88 -21.05
C PHE A 211 -17.63 2.04 -21.81
N GLN A 212 -18.76 1.73 -21.15
CA GLN A 212 -20.09 1.72 -21.78
C GLN A 212 -20.50 3.08 -22.37
N ASP A 213 -19.99 4.18 -21.80
CA ASP A 213 -20.22 5.56 -22.21
C ASP A 213 -19.23 6.04 -23.27
N ASN A 214 -18.18 5.26 -23.55
CA ASN A 214 -17.21 5.53 -24.61
C ASN A 214 -16.65 4.23 -25.24
N PRO A 215 -17.49 3.40 -25.89
CA PRO A 215 -17.11 2.07 -26.38
C PRO A 215 -16.17 2.11 -27.60
N SER A 216 -15.99 3.27 -28.24
CA SER A 216 -15.08 3.45 -29.37
C SER A 216 -13.67 3.88 -28.96
N ALA A 217 -13.41 4.11 -27.67
CA ALA A 217 -12.08 4.50 -27.21
C ALA A 217 -11.10 3.33 -27.30
N GLN A 218 -10.29 3.33 -28.36
CA GLN A 218 -9.30 2.29 -28.64
C GLN A 218 -7.95 2.92 -29.04
N PRO A 219 -7.27 3.62 -28.11
CA PRO A 219 -6.05 4.39 -28.42
C PRO A 219 -4.85 3.56 -28.90
N TRP A 220 -4.83 2.25 -28.62
CA TRP A 220 -3.73 1.36 -29.00
C TRP A 220 -4.23 0.13 -29.75
N THR A 221 -3.41 -0.35 -30.68
CA THR A 221 -3.59 -1.65 -31.32
C THR A 221 -3.02 -2.75 -30.43
N ALA A 222 -3.54 -3.98 -30.57
CA ALA A 222 -2.99 -5.13 -29.86
C ALA A 222 -1.48 -5.32 -30.11
N ALA A 223 -0.99 -5.05 -31.33
CA ALA A 223 0.43 -5.13 -31.66
C ALA A 223 1.28 -4.08 -30.92
N ALA A 224 0.76 -2.86 -30.74
CA ALA A 224 1.47 -1.83 -29.97
C ALA A 224 1.57 -2.21 -28.49
N VAL A 225 0.50 -2.77 -27.92
CA VAL A 225 0.48 -3.28 -26.54
C VAL A 225 1.39 -4.50 -26.39
N GLN A 226 1.38 -5.44 -27.35
CA GLN A 226 2.27 -6.60 -27.37
C GLN A 226 3.73 -6.14 -27.33
N ASN A 227 4.10 -5.18 -28.18
CA ASN A 227 5.45 -4.63 -28.21
C ASN A 227 5.82 -3.87 -26.91
N MET A 228 4.86 -3.22 -26.26
CA MET A 228 5.13 -2.55 -24.98
C MET A 228 5.37 -3.56 -23.86
N VAL A 229 4.45 -4.51 -23.66
CA VAL A 229 4.49 -5.44 -22.53
C VAL A 229 5.49 -6.58 -22.74
N PHE A 230 5.36 -7.30 -23.86
CA PHE A 230 6.10 -8.54 -24.10
C PHE A 230 7.42 -8.37 -24.85
N THR A 231 7.71 -7.16 -25.33
CA THR A 231 9.04 -6.85 -25.87
C THR A 231 9.76 -5.86 -24.97
N GLN A 232 9.26 -4.64 -24.78
CA GLN A 232 10.01 -3.60 -24.08
C GLN A 232 10.08 -3.86 -22.58
N THR A 233 8.94 -4.06 -21.90
CA THR A 233 8.92 -4.37 -20.47
C THR A 233 9.55 -5.73 -20.18
N SER A 234 9.24 -6.76 -20.97
CA SER A 234 9.91 -8.06 -20.82
C SER A 234 11.44 -8.01 -20.96
N ASN A 235 11.97 -7.23 -21.91
CA ASN A 235 13.42 -7.06 -22.03
C ASN A 235 14.01 -6.28 -20.86
N TRP A 236 13.25 -5.32 -20.33
CA TRP A 236 13.62 -4.62 -19.11
C TRP A 236 13.70 -5.58 -17.91
N ASP A 237 12.70 -6.46 -17.74
CA ASP A 237 12.71 -7.49 -16.69
C ASP A 237 13.89 -8.45 -16.87
N MET A 238 14.16 -8.91 -18.09
CA MET A 238 15.31 -9.77 -18.40
C MET A 238 16.63 -9.08 -18.04
N GLU A 239 16.80 -7.81 -18.41
CA GLU A 239 18.01 -7.08 -18.06
C GLU A 239 18.13 -6.87 -16.55
N ASN A 240 17.03 -6.48 -15.90
CA ASN A 240 17.03 -6.13 -14.49
C ASN A 240 17.22 -7.34 -13.58
N SER A 241 16.75 -8.50 -14.02
CA SER A 241 16.82 -9.77 -13.31
C SER A 241 18.03 -10.64 -13.66
N PHE A 242 18.98 -10.15 -14.48
CA PHE A 242 20.10 -10.96 -14.99
C PHE A 242 19.64 -12.22 -15.74
N GLN A 243 18.67 -12.03 -16.64
CA GLN A 243 18.03 -13.04 -17.48
C GLN A 243 17.25 -14.09 -16.69
N HIS A 244 16.87 -13.78 -15.45
CA HIS A 244 16.17 -14.71 -14.60
C HIS A 244 14.66 -14.69 -14.81
N THR A 245 14.10 -13.57 -15.26
CA THR A 245 12.64 -13.32 -15.30
C THR A 245 12.26 -12.58 -16.55
N TRP A 246 11.11 -12.93 -17.13
CA TRP A 246 10.58 -12.27 -18.32
C TRP A 246 9.06 -12.44 -18.42
N LEU A 247 8.41 -11.55 -19.17
CA LEU A 247 6.98 -11.63 -19.42
C LEU A 247 6.70 -12.40 -20.71
N THR A 248 5.66 -13.21 -20.70
CA THR A 248 5.15 -13.87 -21.90
C THR A 248 3.63 -13.98 -21.83
N GLY A 249 2.97 -14.18 -22.98
CA GLY A 249 1.53 -14.34 -23.04
C GLY A 249 0.90 -13.52 -24.15
N ASP A 250 -0.34 -13.10 -23.93
CA ASP A 250 -1.25 -12.65 -24.97
C ASP A 250 -1.84 -11.27 -24.67
N VAL A 251 -2.18 -10.56 -25.75
CA VAL A 251 -3.02 -9.35 -25.68
C VAL A 251 -4.41 -9.69 -26.22
N ALA A 252 -5.39 -9.68 -25.34
CA ALA A 252 -6.80 -9.71 -25.69
C ALA A 252 -7.25 -8.33 -26.23
N GLY A 253 -8.19 -8.37 -27.18
CA GLY A 253 -8.74 -7.18 -27.82
C GLY A 253 -9.48 -6.24 -26.86
N TRP A 254 -10.06 -5.18 -27.42
CA TRP A 254 -10.87 -4.23 -26.65
C TRP A 254 -12.20 -4.84 -26.23
N PHE A 255 -12.45 -4.86 -24.92
CA PHE A 255 -13.73 -5.27 -24.32
C PHE A 255 -14.44 -4.06 -23.71
N THR A 256 -15.71 -3.86 -24.08
CA THR A 256 -16.55 -2.84 -23.47
C THR A 256 -17.16 -3.38 -22.18
N VAL A 257 -16.78 -2.80 -21.04
CA VAL A 257 -17.34 -3.17 -19.73
C VAL A 257 -18.54 -2.27 -19.38
N PRO A 258 -19.55 -2.79 -18.64
CA PRO A 258 -20.72 -2.04 -18.17
C PRO A 258 -20.41 -1.09 -17.00
N VAL A 259 -19.27 -0.40 -17.08
CA VAL A 259 -18.81 0.61 -16.13
C VAL A 259 -18.68 1.92 -16.90
N ALA A 260 -19.10 3.03 -16.31
CA ALA A 260 -18.90 4.36 -16.88
C ALA A 260 -17.45 4.82 -16.67
N SER A 261 -16.89 5.55 -17.64
CA SER A 261 -15.52 6.08 -17.59
C SER A 261 -15.27 7.09 -16.46
N THR A 262 -16.32 7.51 -15.76
CA THR A 262 -16.28 8.41 -14.59
C THR A 262 -16.34 7.66 -13.26
N ASN A 263 -16.48 6.33 -13.28
CA ASN A 263 -16.49 5.49 -12.08
C ASN A 263 -15.19 4.68 -11.96
N CYS A 264 -14.58 4.69 -10.79
CA CYS A 264 -13.38 3.92 -10.48
C CYS A 264 -13.71 2.64 -9.70
N ASP A 265 -14.51 1.77 -10.32
CA ASP A 265 -14.83 0.45 -9.76
C ASP A 265 -13.92 -0.62 -10.35
N THR A 266 -12.71 -0.73 -9.78
CA THR A 266 -11.69 -1.67 -10.25
C THR A 266 -12.10 -3.13 -10.10
N ALA A 267 -13.01 -3.44 -9.16
CA ALA A 267 -13.52 -4.78 -8.96
C ALA A 267 -14.43 -5.20 -10.13
N SER A 268 -15.40 -4.35 -10.49
CA SER A 268 -16.28 -4.60 -11.63
C SER A 268 -15.50 -4.64 -12.94
N ILE A 269 -14.56 -3.69 -13.14
CA ILE A 269 -13.67 -3.68 -14.32
C ILE A 269 -12.92 -5.01 -14.47
N LYS A 270 -12.37 -5.54 -13.37
CA LYS A 270 -11.68 -6.83 -13.36
C LYS A 270 -12.63 -7.98 -13.69
N SER A 271 -13.77 -8.10 -12.99
CA SER A 271 -14.68 -9.21 -13.21
C SER A 271 -15.24 -9.24 -14.64
N ASP A 272 -15.58 -8.06 -15.17
CA ASP A 272 -16.17 -7.93 -16.51
C ASP A 272 -15.13 -8.19 -17.61
N ALA A 273 -13.89 -7.71 -17.44
CA ALA A 273 -12.80 -7.98 -18.38
C ALA A 273 -12.44 -9.47 -18.43
N LEU A 274 -12.33 -10.13 -17.27
CA LEU A 274 -12.06 -11.57 -17.21
C LEU A 274 -13.18 -12.38 -17.87
N ALA A 275 -14.44 -12.04 -17.60
CA ALA A 275 -15.59 -12.71 -18.22
C ALA A 275 -15.63 -12.50 -19.75
N ALA A 276 -15.29 -11.30 -20.22
CA ALA A 276 -15.19 -11.00 -21.65
C ALA A 276 -14.05 -11.76 -22.33
N ALA A 277 -12.86 -11.81 -21.71
CA ALA A 277 -11.74 -12.59 -22.21
C ALA A 277 -12.05 -14.09 -22.27
N GLN A 278 -12.67 -14.65 -21.23
CA GLN A 278 -13.10 -16.04 -21.23
C GLN A 278 -14.12 -16.32 -22.34
N SER A 279 -15.07 -15.41 -22.55
CA SER A 279 -16.06 -15.50 -23.64
C SER A 279 -15.42 -15.40 -25.02
N ALA A 280 -14.29 -14.69 -25.15
CA ALA A 280 -13.49 -14.60 -26.36
C ALA A 280 -12.58 -15.83 -26.59
N GLY A 281 -12.59 -16.82 -25.68
CA GLY A 281 -11.89 -18.09 -25.82
C GLY A 281 -10.55 -18.19 -25.11
N TYR A 282 -10.16 -17.19 -24.32
CA TYR A 282 -8.95 -17.26 -23.50
C TYR A 282 -9.17 -18.19 -22.30
N ASN A 283 -8.28 -19.17 -22.13
CA ASN A 283 -8.27 -20.00 -20.92
C ASN A 283 -7.54 -19.26 -19.80
N LEU A 284 -8.29 -18.66 -18.87
CA LEU A 284 -7.71 -17.89 -17.77
C LEU A 284 -6.74 -18.71 -16.92
N SER A 285 -6.95 -20.03 -16.78
CA SER A 285 -6.04 -20.89 -16.00
C SER A 285 -4.63 -21.02 -16.60
N SER A 286 -4.40 -20.55 -17.83
CA SER A 286 -3.10 -20.53 -18.49
C SER A 286 -2.24 -19.33 -18.10
N TYR A 287 -2.80 -18.35 -17.40
CA TYR A 287 -2.11 -17.13 -17.00
C TYR A 287 -2.07 -17.00 -15.47
N SER A 288 -0.96 -16.51 -14.95
CA SER A 288 -0.81 -16.18 -13.53
C SER A 288 -0.96 -14.68 -13.27
N HIS A 289 -0.83 -13.84 -14.31
CA HIS A 289 -1.01 -12.39 -14.21
C HIS A 289 -2.00 -11.86 -15.25
N TYR A 290 -2.66 -10.76 -14.89
CA TYR A 290 -3.69 -10.09 -15.66
C TYR A 290 -3.44 -8.58 -15.63
N ILE A 291 -3.35 -7.98 -16.82
CA ILE A 291 -3.24 -6.54 -16.98
C ILE A 291 -4.54 -6.01 -17.58
N TYR A 292 -5.30 -5.25 -16.81
CA TYR A 292 -6.48 -4.51 -17.26
C TYR A 292 -6.03 -3.15 -17.80
N LEU A 293 -5.68 -3.10 -19.09
CA LEU A 293 -5.27 -1.88 -19.77
C LEU A 293 -6.51 -1.11 -20.21
N MET A 294 -6.90 -0.10 -19.44
CA MET A 294 -8.11 0.66 -19.68
C MET A 294 -7.87 1.76 -20.72
N SER A 295 -8.89 2.14 -21.49
CA SER A 295 -8.96 3.48 -22.09
C SER A 295 -9.01 4.54 -20.98
N SER A 296 -8.93 5.83 -21.31
CA SER A 296 -9.05 6.90 -20.30
C SER A 296 -10.26 6.71 -19.39
N ASN A 297 -10.02 6.58 -18.08
CA ASN A 297 -11.04 6.58 -17.02
C ASN A 297 -10.78 7.76 -16.08
N THR A 298 -11.65 8.77 -16.13
CA THR A 298 -11.52 9.98 -15.31
C THR A 298 -11.97 9.76 -13.87
N GLY A 299 -12.74 8.71 -13.59
CA GLY A 299 -13.01 8.26 -12.22
C GLY A 299 -11.74 7.81 -11.50
N CYS A 300 -10.81 7.19 -12.22
CA CYS A 300 -9.52 6.72 -11.71
C CYS A 300 -8.37 7.72 -11.93
N SER A 301 -8.66 9.03 -12.05
CA SER A 301 -7.63 10.03 -12.39
C SER A 301 -6.57 10.26 -11.31
N ALA A 302 -6.75 9.68 -10.12
CA ALA A 302 -5.79 9.80 -9.02
C ALA A 302 -4.49 9.05 -9.30
N TRP A 303 -4.52 8.03 -10.16
CA TRP A 303 -3.39 7.13 -10.40
C TRP A 303 -3.24 6.74 -11.87
N TRP A 304 -2.01 6.42 -12.24
CA TRP A 304 -1.68 5.89 -13.56
C TRP A 304 -1.72 4.36 -13.57
N GLY A 305 -1.21 3.75 -12.52
CA GLY A 305 -1.26 2.32 -12.29
C GLY A 305 -1.75 1.97 -10.89
N LEU A 306 -2.28 0.76 -10.78
CA LEU A 306 -2.72 0.13 -9.55
C LEU A 306 -2.43 -1.35 -9.65
N ALA A 307 -1.86 -1.94 -8.60
CA ALA A 307 -1.55 -3.37 -8.61
C ALA A 307 -1.82 -4.04 -7.27
N THR A 308 -2.10 -5.34 -7.32
CA THR A 308 -2.05 -6.19 -6.13
C THR A 308 -0.61 -6.44 -5.71
N ILE A 309 -0.31 -6.34 -4.42
CA ILE A 309 1.01 -6.72 -3.88
C ILE A 309 1.06 -8.23 -3.67
N GLY A 310 1.99 -8.92 -4.33
CA GLY A 310 2.15 -10.39 -4.29
C GLY A 310 1.03 -11.17 -5.01
N GLY A 311 0.08 -10.46 -5.62
CA GLY A 311 -0.99 -11.03 -6.42
C GLY A 311 -0.66 -11.08 -7.91
N GLY A 312 -1.70 -11.17 -8.74
CA GLY A 312 -1.59 -11.31 -10.20
C GLY A 312 -2.30 -10.20 -10.99
N ASP A 313 -2.80 -9.15 -10.35
CA ASP A 313 -3.61 -8.13 -11.02
C ASP A 313 -2.92 -6.77 -11.12
N VAL A 314 -3.03 -6.17 -12.30
CA VAL A 314 -2.56 -4.81 -12.63
C VAL A 314 -3.66 -4.06 -13.39
N TRP A 315 -4.00 -2.86 -12.96
CA TRP A 315 -4.82 -1.92 -13.72
C TRP A 315 -3.95 -0.77 -14.22
N VAL A 316 -4.05 -0.46 -15.50
CA VAL A 316 -3.37 0.69 -16.11
C VAL A 316 -4.41 1.66 -16.65
N ASN A 317 -4.40 2.89 -16.16
CA ASN A 317 -5.28 3.94 -16.62
C ASN A 317 -4.73 4.58 -17.90
N GLY A 318 -5.40 4.32 -19.02
CA GLY A 318 -5.05 4.87 -20.33
C GLY A 318 -5.39 6.34 -20.52
N GLN A 319 -5.63 7.09 -19.45
CA GLN A 319 -5.65 8.57 -19.48
C GLN A 319 -4.29 9.14 -19.92
N TYR A 320 -3.23 8.35 -19.76
CA TYR A 320 -1.87 8.65 -20.19
C TYR A 320 -1.35 7.58 -21.16
N ASN A 321 -0.20 7.84 -21.80
CA ASN A 321 0.39 6.87 -22.72
C ASN A 321 0.82 5.57 -22.02
N ILE A 322 0.90 4.47 -22.76
CA ILE A 322 1.54 3.25 -22.24
C ILE A 322 3.07 3.42 -22.22
N ALA A 323 3.72 2.98 -21.15
CA ALA A 323 5.17 3.11 -21.00
C ALA A 323 5.75 2.00 -20.11
N VAL A 324 7.00 1.61 -20.38
CA VAL A 324 7.70 0.53 -19.65
C VAL A 324 7.65 0.75 -18.14
N HIS A 325 7.91 1.98 -17.67
CA HIS A 325 7.97 2.26 -16.24
C HIS A 325 6.65 1.94 -15.50
N VAL A 326 5.48 2.14 -16.11
CA VAL A 326 4.19 1.80 -15.45
C VAL A 326 4.08 0.31 -15.30
N PHE A 327 4.25 -0.44 -16.41
CA PHE A 327 4.13 -1.90 -16.34
C PHE A 327 5.18 -2.52 -15.43
N ALA A 328 6.43 -2.05 -15.48
CA ALA A 328 7.50 -2.51 -14.61
C ALA A 328 7.22 -2.16 -13.13
N HIS A 329 6.70 -0.97 -12.83
CA HIS A 329 6.31 -0.58 -11.46
C HIS A 329 5.20 -1.48 -10.92
N GLU A 330 4.10 -1.59 -11.67
CA GLU A 330 2.93 -2.37 -11.25
C GLU A 330 3.21 -3.88 -11.21
N MET A 331 4.06 -4.38 -12.10
CA MET A 331 4.49 -5.78 -12.04
C MET A 331 5.44 -6.03 -10.86
N GLY A 332 6.25 -5.05 -10.47
CA GLY A 332 7.05 -5.11 -9.24
C GLY A 332 6.19 -5.37 -8.00
N HIS A 333 5.02 -4.73 -7.91
CA HIS A 333 4.05 -5.04 -6.85
C HIS A 333 3.55 -6.48 -6.91
N ASN A 334 3.23 -6.99 -8.10
CA ASN A 334 2.81 -8.38 -8.28
C ASN A 334 3.91 -9.37 -7.84
N PHE A 335 5.18 -9.00 -8.03
CA PHE A 335 6.34 -9.74 -7.50
C PHE A 335 6.60 -9.54 -6.00
N GLY A 336 5.75 -8.77 -5.31
CA GLY A 336 5.76 -8.61 -3.86
C GLY A 336 6.54 -7.39 -3.37
N LEU A 337 6.95 -6.49 -4.27
CA LEU A 337 7.64 -5.25 -3.89
C LEU A 337 6.66 -4.19 -3.38
N TYR A 338 7.13 -3.39 -2.42
CA TYR A 338 6.50 -2.14 -2.01
C TYR A 338 7.25 -0.97 -2.65
N HIS A 339 6.81 0.28 -2.43
CA HIS A 339 7.50 1.44 -2.99
C HIS A 339 8.89 1.66 -2.39
N ALA A 340 9.81 2.07 -3.25
CA ALA A 340 11.11 2.60 -2.87
C ALA A 340 10.95 4.05 -2.42
N HIS A 341 11.34 4.32 -1.18
CA HIS A 341 11.13 5.61 -0.55
C HIS A 341 12.47 6.20 -0.09
N THR A 342 12.47 7.50 0.19
CA THR A 342 13.67 8.16 0.72
C THR A 342 13.40 8.84 2.05
N VAL A 343 14.44 8.86 2.88
CA VAL A 343 14.55 9.78 4.00
C VAL A 343 15.55 10.86 3.65
N ASP A 344 15.10 12.12 3.61
CA ASP A 344 16.00 13.26 3.52
C ASP A 344 16.50 13.64 4.93
N CYS A 345 17.77 13.36 5.18
CA CYS A 345 18.49 13.68 6.42
C CYS A 345 19.23 15.02 6.37
N GLY A 346 18.98 15.86 5.37
CA GLY A 346 19.64 17.15 5.20
C GLY A 346 21.13 16.99 4.86
N THR A 347 22.01 17.46 5.73
CA THR A 347 23.47 17.35 5.55
C THR A 347 24.08 16.06 6.13
N GLN A 348 23.28 15.28 6.87
CA GLN A 348 23.73 14.01 7.45
C GLN A 348 23.52 12.86 6.46
N VAL A 349 24.41 11.87 6.53
CA VAL A 349 24.26 10.62 5.76
C VAL A 349 23.12 9.77 6.30
N MET A 350 22.90 9.81 7.62
CA MET A 350 21.87 9.06 8.32
C MET A 350 21.28 9.91 9.44
N CYS A 351 20.00 9.72 9.74
CA CYS A 351 19.29 10.44 10.78
C CYS A 351 18.23 9.54 11.43
N SER A 352 17.94 9.79 12.70
CA SER A 352 16.84 9.12 13.42
C SER A 352 15.47 9.72 13.09
N SER A 353 15.46 10.92 12.51
CA SER A 353 14.27 11.59 12.00
C SER A 353 14.64 12.45 10.78
N GLY A 354 13.93 12.25 9.67
CA GLY A 354 14.13 12.99 8.43
C GLY A 354 12.81 13.16 7.68
N ASN A 355 12.84 13.91 6.58
CA ASN A 355 11.64 14.09 5.76
C ASN A 355 11.43 12.86 4.89
N PHE A 356 10.36 12.14 5.16
CA PHE A 356 9.98 10.95 4.42
C PHE A 356 9.27 11.30 3.12
N ASN A 357 9.59 10.56 2.05
CA ASN A 357 8.87 10.62 0.79
C ASN A 357 8.71 9.18 0.26
N ASP A 358 7.47 8.68 0.25
CA ASP A 358 7.06 7.36 -0.25
C ASP A 358 7.58 7.05 -1.66
N TYR A 359 7.70 8.11 -2.47
CA TYR A 359 8.17 8.04 -3.84
C TYR A 359 9.50 8.79 -4.01
N GLY A 360 10.26 8.97 -2.94
CA GLY A 360 11.45 9.83 -3.00
C GLY A 360 12.59 9.29 -3.87
N ASP A 361 12.57 7.99 -4.19
CA ASP A 361 13.66 7.37 -4.92
C ASP A 361 13.51 7.50 -6.44
N GLY A 362 14.09 8.55 -7.02
CA GLY A 362 14.12 8.73 -8.47
C GLY A 362 14.99 7.72 -9.25
N PHE A 363 15.65 6.78 -8.57
CA PHE A 363 16.60 5.82 -9.14
C PHE A 363 16.12 4.38 -9.06
N ASP A 364 14.94 4.17 -8.49
CA ASP A 364 14.26 2.88 -8.48
C ASP A 364 12.92 3.03 -9.23
N THR A 365 12.59 2.03 -10.05
CA THR A 365 11.28 1.99 -10.71
C THR A 365 10.14 2.00 -9.69
N MET A 366 10.31 1.42 -8.49
CA MET A 366 9.39 1.46 -7.35
C MET A 366 9.34 2.82 -6.63
N GLY A 367 10.15 3.81 -7.02
CA GLY A 367 10.13 5.19 -6.51
C GLY A 367 9.71 6.22 -7.57
N ALA A 368 9.96 7.53 -7.41
CA ALA A 368 9.50 8.58 -8.35
C ALA A 368 10.34 8.64 -9.64
N SER A 369 10.68 7.49 -10.20
CA SER A 369 11.35 7.49 -11.48
C SER A 369 10.38 7.97 -12.58
N THR A 370 10.73 9.09 -13.20
CA THR A 370 9.95 9.68 -14.30
C THR A 370 10.43 9.07 -15.61
N TYR A 371 9.54 8.40 -16.36
CA TYR A 371 9.68 7.80 -17.72
C TYR A 371 10.95 6.96 -18.05
N SER A 372 11.96 6.97 -17.18
CA SER A 372 13.30 6.45 -17.41
C SER A 372 13.48 5.02 -16.90
N ALA A 373 12.44 4.45 -16.28
CA ALA A 373 12.37 3.07 -15.80
C ALA A 373 13.75 2.56 -15.30
N PRO A 374 14.36 3.20 -14.29
CA PRO A 374 15.65 2.76 -13.78
C PRO A 374 15.49 1.40 -13.12
N HIS A 375 16.56 0.62 -13.10
CA HIS A 375 16.60 -0.67 -12.44
C HIS A 375 16.08 -0.62 -10.99
N TYR A 376 15.46 -1.70 -10.51
CA TYR A 376 15.24 -1.87 -9.07
C TYR A 376 16.58 -1.78 -8.31
N ASP A 377 16.52 -1.30 -7.08
CA ASP A 377 17.65 -1.26 -6.17
C ASP A 377 18.08 -2.66 -5.71
N ALA A 378 19.28 -2.75 -5.14
CA ALA A 378 19.83 -4.00 -4.67
C ALA A 378 19.01 -4.69 -3.57
N PHE A 379 18.25 -3.95 -2.75
CA PHE A 379 17.40 -4.52 -1.72
C PHE A 379 16.21 -5.25 -2.36
N HIS A 380 15.48 -4.57 -3.25
CA HIS A 380 14.39 -5.15 -4.02
C HIS A 380 14.87 -6.33 -4.87
N LYS A 381 16.02 -6.21 -5.53
CA LYS A 381 16.59 -7.34 -6.28
C LYS A 381 16.95 -8.54 -5.41
N GLU A 382 17.46 -8.34 -4.19
CA GLU A 382 17.68 -9.46 -3.26
C GLU A 382 16.35 -10.08 -2.83
N GLN A 383 15.34 -9.26 -2.53
CA GLN A 383 14.00 -9.73 -2.16
C GLN A 383 13.37 -10.59 -3.27
N LEU A 384 13.57 -10.22 -4.53
CA LEU A 384 13.12 -10.97 -5.70
C LEU A 384 13.99 -12.20 -6.02
N GLY A 385 15.13 -12.37 -5.35
CA GLY A 385 16.12 -13.39 -5.71
C GLY A 385 16.84 -13.11 -7.03
N TRP A 386 16.80 -11.88 -7.53
CA TRP A 386 17.55 -11.42 -8.71
C TRP A 386 19.01 -11.09 -8.39
N LEU A 387 19.33 -10.99 -7.10
CA LEU A 387 20.68 -10.96 -6.55
C LEU A 387 20.79 -11.94 -5.39
N ASN A 388 22.02 -12.41 -5.14
CA ASN A 388 22.36 -13.22 -3.96
C ASN A 388 21.52 -14.52 -3.82
N SER A 389 21.01 -15.04 -4.94
CA SER A 389 20.26 -16.30 -5.02
C SER A 389 20.84 -17.17 -6.15
N GLY A 390 20.58 -18.47 -6.14
CA GLY A 390 21.25 -19.49 -6.98
C GLY A 390 21.58 -19.05 -8.42
N GLY A 391 22.88 -18.91 -8.72
CA GLY A 391 23.40 -18.53 -10.04
C GLY A 391 23.40 -17.03 -10.34
N GLN A 392 22.73 -16.21 -9.51
CA GLN A 392 22.67 -14.76 -9.65
C GLN A 392 23.89 -14.05 -9.05
N PRO A 393 24.21 -12.83 -9.52
CA PRO A 393 25.34 -12.06 -9.01
C PRO A 393 25.26 -11.86 -7.48
N PRO A 394 26.39 -11.94 -6.76
CA PRO A 394 26.38 -11.93 -5.31
C PRO A 394 26.19 -10.53 -4.72
N ILE A 395 25.74 -10.50 -3.46
CA ILE A 395 25.83 -9.34 -2.57
C ILE A 395 26.92 -9.66 -1.54
N THR A 396 27.82 -8.72 -1.28
CA THR A 396 28.93 -8.91 -0.31
C THR A 396 28.49 -8.47 1.09
N PRO A 397 28.40 -9.37 2.09
CA PRO A 397 28.21 -8.97 3.48
C PRO A 397 29.47 -8.27 4.01
N VAL A 398 29.30 -7.15 4.69
CA VAL A 398 30.40 -6.39 5.29
C VAL A 398 30.42 -6.62 6.80
N THR A 399 31.41 -7.38 7.26
CA THR A 399 31.60 -7.70 8.69
C THR A 399 32.84 -7.05 9.31
N SER A 400 33.66 -6.36 8.50
CA SER A 400 34.87 -5.67 8.94
C SER A 400 35.19 -4.48 8.06
N SER A 401 35.91 -3.49 8.60
CA SER A 401 36.38 -2.35 7.81
C SER A 401 37.37 -2.82 6.72
N GLY A 402 37.26 -2.27 5.52
CA GLY A 402 38.09 -2.69 4.39
C GLY A 402 37.74 -2.00 3.08
N THR A 403 38.47 -2.36 2.02
CA THR A 403 38.16 -1.94 0.65
C THR A 403 37.40 -3.07 -0.05
N TYR A 404 36.26 -2.74 -0.65
CA TYR A 404 35.38 -3.68 -1.33
C TYR A 404 35.24 -3.29 -2.80
N GLN A 405 35.13 -4.30 -3.67
CA GLN A 405 34.90 -4.12 -5.10
C GLN A 405 33.42 -4.31 -5.42
N LEU A 406 32.88 -3.42 -6.25
CA LEU A 406 31.51 -3.45 -6.74
C LEU A 406 31.49 -3.23 -8.25
N SER A 407 30.72 -4.06 -8.96
CA SER A 407 30.35 -3.80 -10.35
C SER A 407 29.02 -3.05 -10.39
N PRO A 408 28.78 -2.15 -11.37
CA PRO A 408 27.49 -1.49 -11.49
C PRO A 408 26.33 -2.49 -11.57
N THR A 409 25.20 -2.16 -10.95
CA THR A 409 23.98 -2.97 -10.90
C THR A 409 23.43 -3.29 -12.30
N GLU A 410 23.66 -2.41 -13.27
CA GLU A 410 23.19 -2.57 -14.66
C GLU A 410 24.07 -3.51 -15.51
N VAL A 411 25.33 -3.73 -15.12
CA VAL A 411 26.29 -4.52 -15.92
C VAL A 411 25.99 -6.01 -15.77
N GLN A 412 25.84 -6.73 -16.89
CA GLN A 412 25.60 -8.18 -16.93
C GLN A 412 26.91 -8.97 -16.70
N ASP A 413 27.41 -8.97 -15.48
CA ASP A 413 28.56 -9.76 -15.04
C ASP A 413 28.25 -10.49 -13.72
N SER A 414 29.15 -11.39 -13.31
CA SER A 414 29.02 -12.18 -12.07
C SER A 414 29.72 -11.53 -10.87
N ASN A 415 30.14 -10.27 -10.97
CA ASN A 415 30.82 -9.57 -9.88
C ASN A 415 29.80 -9.10 -8.83
N PRO A 416 30.24 -8.84 -7.58
CA PRO A 416 29.34 -8.31 -6.55
C PRO A 416 28.65 -7.02 -6.98
N LYS A 417 27.32 -6.96 -6.77
CA LYS A 417 26.48 -5.82 -7.16
C LYS A 417 26.16 -4.86 -6.04
N ALA A 418 26.18 -5.36 -4.80
CA ALA A 418 25.99 -4.53 -3.63
C ALA A 418 26.81 -5.01 -2.43
N LEU A 419 27.00 -4.12 -1.46
CA LEU A 419 27.43 -4.44 -0.11
C LEU A 419 26.22 -4.44 0.82
N LYS A 420 26.20 -5.35 1.79
CA LYS A 420 25.16 -5.44 2.81
C LYS A 420 25.79 -5.30 4.19
N ILE A 421 25.46 -4.22 4.90
CA ILE A 421 26.10 -3.80 6.15
C ILE A 421 25.06 -3.88 7.27
N LEU A 422 25.29 -4.66 8.33
CA LEU A 422 24.35 -4.71 9.46
C LEU A 422 24.39 -3.37 10.23
N GLN A 423 23.22 -2.79 10.51
CA GLN A 423 23.12 -1.58 11.31
C GLN A 423 23.48 -1.89 12.78
N SER A 424 24.33 -1.04 13.37
CA SER A 424 24.73 -1.18 14.78
C SER A 424 23.52 -1.19 15.72
N GLY A 425 23.52 -2.10 16.68
CA GLY A 425 22.43 -2.28 17.65
C GLY A 425 21.19 -3.00 17.11
N THR A 426 21.22 -3.52 15.88
CA THR A 426 20.12 -4.30 15.29
C THR A 426 20.56 -5.73 14.99
N THR A 427 19.60 -6.65 14.83
CA THR A 427 19.88 -8.06 14.48
C THR A 427 19.51 -8.41 13.05
N ASN A 428 18.74 -7.55 12.36
CA ASN A 428 18.17 -7.83 11.05
C ASN A 428 17.95 -6.56 10.19
N THR A 429 18.45 -5.40 10.60
CA THR A 429 18.37 -4.18 9.79
C THR A 429 19.71 -3.95 9.12
N TYR A 430 19.70 -3.82 7.80
CA TYR A 430 20.91 -3.65 7.01
C TYR A 430 20.96 -2.28 6.37
N TYR A 431 22.09 -1.98 5.74
CA TYR A 431 22.24 -0.94 4.74
C TYR A 431 22.77 -1.60 3.47
N TYR A 432 22.20 -1.27 2.31
CA TYR A 432 22.68 -1.72 1.01
C TYR A 432 23.39 -0.61 0.26
N VAL A 433 24.65 -0.85 -0.07
CA VAL A 433 25.46 0.04 -0.90
C VAL A 433 25.58 -0.56 -2.29
N GLU A 434 25.14 0.15 -3.32
CA GLU A 434 25.29 -0.26 -4.71
C GLU A 434 25.98 0.80 -5.55
N LEU A 435 26.47 0.40 -6.72
CA LEU A 435 27.02 1.30 -7.72
C LEU A 435 26.05 1.32 -8.92
N ARG A 436 25.63 2.51 -9.35
CA ARG A 436 24.74 2.69 -10.50
C ARG A 436 25.45 3.41 -11.63
N GLN A 437 25.19 3.00 -12.87
CA GLN A 437 25.65 3.69 -14.08
C GLN A 437 24.52 3.79 -15.11
N PRO A 438 24.44 4.88 -15.90
CA PRO A 438 23.44 5.01 -16.95
C PRO A 438 23.81 4.13 -18.15
N SER A 439 23.59 2.83 -18.01
CA SER A 439 23.68 1.80 -19.05
C SER A 439 22.38 0.98 -19.08
N GLY A 440 22.06 0.36 -20.22
CA GLY A 440 20.87 -0.50 -20.33
C GLY A 440 19.66 0.06 -21.07
N ALA A 441 18.59 -0.75 -21.14
CA ALA A 441 17.28 -0.41 -21.67
C ALA A 441 16.49 0.47 -20.67
N GLY A 442 15.99 1.63 -21.13
CA GLY A 442 15.18 2.56 -20.29
C GLY A 442 15.58 4.05 -20.32
N ARG A 443 16.63 4.46 -21.05
CA ARG A 443 17.22 5.80 -20.88
C ARG A 443 16.27 7.00 -21.02
N GLY A 444 16.16 7.77 -19.94
CA GLY A 444 16.06 9.23 -19.96
C GLY A 444 17.43 9.85 -19.72
N THR A 445 17.89 10.74 -20.61
CA THR A 445 19.18 11.45 -20.50
C THR A 445 19.14 12.50 -19.39
N LYS A 446 19.31 12.10 -18.13
CA LYS A 446 19.73 13.02 -17.06
C LYS A 446 20.79 12.36 -16.17
N LEU A 447 22.00 12.87 -16.33
CA LEU A 447 23.22 12.62 -15.57
C LEU A 447 22.98 12.46 -14.08
N TYR A 448 23.42 11.36 -13.47
CA TYR A 448 23.81 11.37 -12.06
C TYR A 448 25.02 10.45 -11.81
N ARG A 449 25.91 10.95 -10.95
CA ARG A 449 27.24 10.45 -10.57
C ARG A 449 27.18 9.08 -9.86
N ARG A 450 28.36 8.48 -9.66
CA ARG A 450 28.54 7.36 -8.72
C ARG A 450 27.99 7.76 -7.34
N GLU A 451 26.98 7.07 -6.83
CA GLU A 451 26.38 7.33 -5.52
C GLU A 451 26.34 6.03 -4.72
N TYR A 452 26.58 6.13 -3.41
CA TYR A 452 26.47 5.06 -2.43
C TYR A 452 25.13 5.23 -1.71
N ARG A 453 24.35 4.16 -1.55
CA ARG A 453 23.06 4.19 -0.84
C ARG A 453 23.08 3.35 0.42
N TYR A 454 22.06 3.53 1.23
CA TYR A 454 21.80 2.80 2.46
C TYR A 454 20.29 2.54 2.45
N TYR A 455 19.86 1.29 2.61
CA TYR A 455 18.46 0.88 2.66
C TYR A 455 18.26 0.03 3.88
N ASP A 456 17.26 0.32 4.71
CA ASP A 456 16.89 -0.55 5.83
C ASP A 456 16.01 -1.74 5.37
N HIS A 457 15.62 -2.61 6.31
CA HIS A 457 14.82 -3.82 6.05
C HIS A 457 13.39 -3.54 5.55
N THR A 458 13.00 -2.27 5.49
CA THR A 458 11.69 -1.80 5.00
C THR A 458 11.78 -1.08 3.67
N GLY A 459 12.99 -0.83 3.13
CA GLY A 459 13.20 -0.15 1.84
C GLY A 459 13.60 1.33 1.94
N PHE A 460 13.99 1.84 3.13
CA PHE A 460 14.27 3.28 3.33
C PHE A 460 15.64 3.69 2.77
N GLY A 461 15.64 4.32 1.58
CA GLY A 461 16.84 4.90 0.97
C GLY A 461 17.31 6.20 1.66
N PHE A 462 18.57 6.25 2.08
CA PHE A 462 19.22 7.48 2.54
C PHE A 462 20.00 8.15 1.39
N LYS A 463 19.79 9.45 1.17
CA LYS A 463 20.48 10.21 0.13
C LYS A 463 21.79 10.80 0.64
N GLN A 464 22.93 10.42 0.06
CA GLN A 464 24.17 11.19 0.20
C GLN A 464 24.56 11.80 -1.16
N ARG A 465 24.38 13.12 -1.30
CA ARG A 465 24.92 13.86 -2.46
C ARG A 465 26.44 13.92 -2.34
N SER A 466 27.18 13.46 -3.35
CA SER A 466 28.61 13.78 -3.46
C SER A 466 28.90 14.46 -4.80
N ASP A 467 29.28 15.73 -4.73
CA ASP A 467 29.63 16.52 -5.90
C ASP A 467 31.15 16.44 -6.20
N GLY A 468 31.66 15.37 -6.82
CA GLY A 468 33.05 15.36 -7.33
C GLY A 468 33.44 14.17 -8.24
N PRO A 469 34.37 14.33 -9.20
CA PRO A 469 34.96 13.19 -9.91
C PRO A 469 36.09 12.57 -9.08
N SER A 470 36.10 11.24 -8.98
CA SER A 470 37.21 10.37 -8.49
C SER A 470 37.68 10.56 -7.03
N ASN A 471 37.70 9.43 -6.31
CA ASN A 471 38.14 9.22 -4.91
C ASN A 471 37.18 9.71 -3.83
N VAL A 472 36.22 8.85 -3.47
CA VAL A 472 35.61 8.93 -2.14
C VAL A 472 36.54 8.21 -1.17
N GLY A 473 37.33 8.98 -0.42
CA GLY A 473 37.99 8.45 0.76
C GLY A 473 36.92 8.03 1.76
N LEU A 474 36.87 6.73 2.08
CA LEU A 474 36.10 6.21 3.20
C LEU A 474 36.64 6.86 4.47
N GLY A 475 35.96 7.92 4.95
CA GLY A 475 36.15 8.40 6.31
C GLY A 475 35.95 7.22 7.25
N HIS A 476 36.93 6.98 8.12
CA HIS A 476 36.97 5.85 9.04
C HIS A 476 35.62 5.57 9.71
N LEU A 477 34.96 4.49 9.30
CA LEU A 477 33.89 3.88 10.07
C LEU A 477 34.56 3.07 11.19
N HIS A 478 34.69 3.69 12.36
CA HIS A 478 34.97 2.98 13.59
C HIS A 478 33.69 2.28 14.06
N PRO A 479 33.74 0.98 14.42
CA PRO A 479 32.67 0.37 15.17
C PRO A 479 32.61 1.05 16.54
N ARG A 480 31.42 1.56 16.91
CA ARG A 480 31.09 1.84 18.31
C ARG A 480 30.10 0.80 18.78
#